data_AF-A0A2I7K7V1-F1
#
_entry.id   AF-A0A2I7K7V1-F1
#
_cell.length_a   1.000
_cell.length_b   1.000
_cell.length_c   1.000
_cell.angle_alpha   90.00
_cell.angle_beta   90.00
_cell.angle_gamma   90.00
#
_symmetry.space_group_name_H-M   'P 1'
#
loop_
_entity.id
_entity.type
_entity.pdbx_description
1 polymer ?
#
loop_
_entity_poly.entity_id
_entity_poly.type
_entity_poly.pdbx_seq_one_letter_code
_entity_poly.pdbx_strand_id
1 'polypeptide(L)'
;MTDKPKQTSPSRRQFLAGAAAVGAGAVTGRPAEAATPDPLITEVQDWASGLGDGVDATPYGLPIEHEADVVRRNVEWLTADTISSINFTPIHALDGTITPQGCAFERHHSGAIELRKEDYRLMINGLVDTPLVFTYADLERFPRENRVYFCECAANSGMEWAGAQLNGAQFTHGMIHNMEYSGVPLRTLLEEAGVNPAGKWIYVEGADASSNGRSIPLEKAMDDVLVAFKANGEALRKEHGYPVRLVVPGWEGNMWIKWLRRVEVMDQPVESREETSKYTDTLADGTSRKWTWEMDAKSVVTSPSPQSPIKHGTGPLVITGLAWSGRGAITGVDVSVDGGKSWTEARLAAPGTDKALTRFYLDTNWDGSEMLLQSRARDASGYVQPTKAQLREVRGLNSIYHNNAIQTWWVKASGEAENVEVS
;
A
#
# COMPACT_ATOMS: atom_id res chain seq x y z
N MET A 1 17.67 -61.59 -2.34
CA MET A 1 16.42 -60.85 -2.57
C MET A 1 16.43 -59.70 -1.57
N THR A 2 16.53 -58.42 -1.88
CA THR A 2 16.32 -57.63 -3.11
C THR A 2 16.95 -56.27 -2.81
N ASP A 3 18.00 -55.86 -3.52
CA ASP A 3 18.52 -54.49 -3.47
C ASP A 3 17.64 -53.59 -4.36
N LYS A 4 17.11 -52.52 -3.78
CA LYS A 4 16.35 -51.49 -4.50
C LYS A 4 17.32 -50.50 -5.16
N PRO A 5 17.16 -50.15 -6.45
CA PRO A 5 18.01 -49.15 -7.08
C PRO A 5 17.62 -47.72 -6.66
N LYS A 6 18.64 -46.89 -6.39
CA LYS A 6 18.54 -45.45 -6.15
C LYS A 6 18.00 -44.73 -7.39
N GLN A 7 16.95 -43.94 -7.21
CA GLN A 7 16.40 -43.02 -8.20
C GLN A 7 17.24 -41.73 -8.22
N THR A 8 17.99 -41.49 -9.30
CA THR A 8 18.69 -40.22 -9.54
C THR A 8 17.79 -39.27 -10.32
N SER A 9 17.52 -38.08 -9.77
CA SER A 9 16.81 -37.00 -10.48
C SER A 9 17.64 -36.47 -11.66
N PRO A 10 17.02 -36.16 -12.82
CA PRO A 10 17.76 -35.70 -13.99
C PRO A 10 18.30 -34.29 -13.79
N SER A 11 19.56 -34.07 -14.18
CA SER A 11 20.21 -32.76 -14.10
C SER A 11 19.66 -31.79 -15.17
N ARG A 12 19.69 -30.48 -14.86
CA ARG A 12 19.27 -29.37 -15.75
C ARG A 12 19.80 -29.44 -17.19
N ARG A 13 20.88 -30.17 -17.45
CA ARG A 13 21.47 -30.36 -18.79
C ARG A 13 20.67 -31.31 -19.70
N GLN A 14 19.91 -32.25 -19.15
CA GLN A 14 19.09 -33.18 -19.94
C GLN A 14 17.76 -32.56 -20.39
N PHE A 15 17.26 -31.55 -19.69
CA PHE A 15 16.06 -30.81 -20.11
C PHE A 15 16.30 -29.97 -21.37
N LEU A 16 17.50 -29.39 -21.51
CA LEU A 16 17.88 -28.62 -22.70
C LEU A 16 18.19 -29.51 -23.93
N ALA A 17 18.63 -30.75 -23.73
CA ALA A 17 18.88 -31.68 -24.84
C ALA A 17 17.60 -32.34 -25.39
N GLY A 18 16.54 -32.46 -24.58
CA GLY A 18 15.26 -33.06 -24.98
C GLY A 18 14.41 -32.20 -25.91
N ALA A 19 14.68 -30.89 -25.99
CA ALA A 19 13.94 -29.96 -26.87
C ALA A 19 14.44 -29.96 -28.33
N ALA A 20 15.56 -30.63 -28.64
CA ALA A 20 16.19 -30.56 -29.96
C ALA A 20 15.86 -31.73 -30.91
N ALA A 21 15.04 -32.71 -30.51
CA ALA A 21 14.94 -33.98 -31.25
C ALA A 21 13.53 -34.42 -31.71
N VAL A 22 12.52 -33.55 -31.72
CA VAL A 22 11.20 -33.90 -32.28
C VAL A 22 10.73 -32.80 -33.23
N GLY A 23 10.78 -33.08 -34.54
CA GLY A 23 10.12 -32.24 -35.55
C GLY A 23 10.82 -32.08 -36.89
N ALA A 24 11.33 -33.16 -37.50
CA ALA A 24 11.58 -33.15 -38.95
C ALA A 24 10.25 -33.27 -39.71
N GLY A 25 9.46 -32.20 -39.70
CA GLY A 25 8.26 -32.02 -40.50
C GLY A 25 8.35 -30.68 -41.21
N ALA A 26 8.23 -30.68 -42.53
CA ALA A 26 8.43 -29.52 -43.39
C ALA A 26 7.50 -28.35 -43.00
N VAL A 27 8.01 -27.43 -42.18
CA VAL A 27 7.52 -26.06 -42.11
C VAL A 27 8.18 -25.35 -43.29
N THR A 28 7.39 -24.94 -44.27
CA THR A 28 7.79 -23.92 -45.26
C THR A 28 7.94 -22.59 -44.53
N GLY A 29 9.00 -22.50 -43.72
CA GLY A 29 9.38 -21.30 -43.01
C GLY A 29 9.83 -20.27 -44.02
N ARG A 30 9.25 -19.07 -43.95
CA ARG A 30 9.89 -17.86 -44.48
C ARG A 30 11.37 -17.88 -44.06
N PRO A 31 12.32 -17.53 -44.94
CA PRO A 31 13.70 -17.39 -44.52
C PRO A 31 13.71 -16.43 -43.33
N ALA A 32 14.28 -16.87 -42.21
CA ALA A 32 14.57 -15.98 -41.11
C ALA A 32 15.48 -14.88 -41.69
N GLU A 33 14.96 -13.66 -41.82
CA GLU A 33 15.81 -12.52 -42.10
C GLU A 33 16.93 -12.56 -41.06
N ALA A 34 18.18 -12.57 -41.53
CA ALA A 34 19.31 -12.40 -40.64
C ALA A 34 19.08 -11.08 -39.90
N ALA A 35 18.86 -11.15 -38.59
CA ALA A 35 18.63 -9.96 -37.79
C ALA A 35 19.81 -9.00 -38.02
N THR A 36 19.50 -7.78 -38.47
CA THR A 36 20.50 -6.72 -38.57
C THR A 36 21.16 -6.56 -37.20
N PRO A 37 22.51 -6.54 -37.10
CA PRO A 37 23.17 -6.31 -35.83
C PRO A 37 22.71 -4.98 -35.21
N ASP A 38 22.41 -4.99 -33.91
CA ASP A 38 21.91 -3.81 -33.20
C ASP A 38 23.07 -2.81 -32.96
N PRO A 39 22.99 -1.57 -33.49
CA PRO A 39 24.05 -0.57 -33.35
C PRO A 39 24.30 -0.17 -31.90
N LEU A 40 23.31 -0.28 -31.00
CA LEU A 40 23.51 -0.02 -29.56
C LEU A 40 24.49 -1.01 -28.91
N ILE A 41 24.77 -2.13 -29.59
CA ILE A 41 25.72 -3.16 -29.15
C ILE A 41 26.98 -3.13 -30.02
N THR A 42 26.84 -3.05 -31.34
CA THR A 42 27.98 -3.18 -32.25
C THR A 42 28.85 -1.94 -32.32
N GLU A 43 28.33 -0.77 -31.93
CA GLU A 43 29.06 0.49 -31.87
C GLU A 43 29.34 0.90 -30.42
N VAL A 44 30.51 1.49 -30.15
CA VAL A 44 30.84 1.99 -28.81
C VAL A 44 29.99 3.21 -28.51
N GLN A 45 29.22 3.13 -27.44
CA GLN A 45 28.32 4.19 -27.00
C GLN A 45 29.05 5.23 -26.14
N ASP A 46 28.52 6.44 -26.05
CA ASP A 46 29.13 7.54 -25.30
C ASP A 46 29.37 7.18 -23.82
N TRP A 47 28.40 6.50 -23.18
CA TRP A 47 28.51 6.05 -21.79
C TRP A 47 29.53 4.93 -21.56
N ALA A 48 30.02 4.29 -22.64
CA ALA A 48 31.06 3.26 -22.57
C ALA A 48 32.46 3.83 -22.81
N SER A 49 32.60 5.13 -23.08
CA SER A 49 33.88 5.79 -23.39
C SER A 49 34.14 7.09 -22.62
N GLY A 50 33.09 7.82 -22.23
CA GLY A 50 33.16 9.02 -21.40
C GLY A 50 33.10 8.74 -19.90
N LEU A 51 33.42 9.75 -19.10
CA LEU A 51 33.17 9.73 -17.65
C LEU A 51 31.75 10.23 -17.37
N GLY A 52 31.03 9.55 -16.46
CA GLY A 52 29.78 10.05 -15.90
C GLY A 52 30.02 11.00 -14.71
N ASP A 53 28.95 11.28 -13.96
CA ASP A 53 29.00 12.13 -12.78
C ASP A 53 29.91 11.55 -11.67
N GLY A 54 30.55 12.44 -10.92
CA GLY A 54 31.36 12.08 -9.74
C GLY A 54 30.51 11.57 -8.57
N VAL A 55 31.12 10.80 -7.67
CA VAL A 55 30.44 10.20 -6.50
C VAL A 55 29.88 11.22 -5.50
N ASP A 56 30.29 12.49 -5.58
CA ASP A 56 29.87 13.60 -4.74
C ASP A 56 28.94 14.61 -5.46
N ALA A 57 28.56 14.33 -6.70
CA ALA A 57 27.71 15.22 -7.50
C ALA A 57 26.33 15.44 -6.87
N THR A 58 25.77 14.40 -6.22
CA THR A 58 24.46 14.46 -5.57
C THR A 58 24.51 13.83 -4.17
N PRO A 59 24.74 14.62 -3.11
CA PRO A 59 24.84 14.09 -1.74
C PRO A 59 23.57 13.40 -1.21
N TYR A 60 22.40 13.73 -1.76
CA TYR A 60 21.14 13.01 -1.51
C TYR A 60 20.38 12.86 -2.84
N GLY A 61 20.39 11.65 -3.39
CA GLY A 61 19.88 11.35 -4.73
C GLY A 61 18.39 11.57 -4.93
N LEU A 62 18.02 11.85 -6.18
CA LEU A 62 16.65 11.80 -6.68
C LEU A 62 16.57 10.76 -7.82
N PRO A 63 15.36 10.30 -8.20
CA PRO A 63 15.19 9.47 -9.39
C PRO A 63 15.77 10.13 -10.65
N ILE A 64 16.28 9.32 -11.57
CA ILE A 64 16.71 9.78 -12.90
C ILE A 64 15.53 10.37 -13.67
N GLU A 65 15.79 11.34 -14.56
CA GLU A 65 14.75 12.08 -15.28
C GLU A 65 13.81 11.21 -16.13
N HIS A 66 14.24 10.02 -16.53
CA HIS A 66 13.42 9.07 -17.29
C HIS A 66 12.28 8.44 -16.48
N GLU A 67 12.29 8.60 -15.15
CA GLU A 67 11.26 8.13 -14.21
C GLU A 67 10.44 9.29 -13.62
N ALA A 68 10.44 10.45 -14.28
CA ALA A 68 9.80 11.67 -13.78
C ALA A 68 8.27 11.57 -13.63
N ASP A 69 7.63 10.55 -14.20
CA ASP A 69 6.20 10.30 -14.08
C ASP A 69 5.82 9.49 -12.83
N VAL A 70 6.80 8.89 -12.14
CA VAL A 70 6.65 8.13 -10.89
C VAL A 70 6.58 9.07 -9.69
N VAL A 71 5.56 9.92 -9.69
CA VAL A 71 5.34 10.99 -8.71
C VAL A 71 3.94 10.97 -8.11
N ARG A 72 3.75 11.68 -7.00
CA ARG A 72 2.43 11.94 -6.44
C ARG A 72 1.59 12.75 -7.45
N ARG A 73 0.30 12.45 -7.52
CA ARG A 73 -0.67 13.23 -8.32
C ARG A 73 -1.82 13.69 -7.45
N ASN A 74 -2.38 14.85 -7.75
CA ASN A 74 -3.59 15.39 -7.12
C ASN A 74 -4.75 15.31 -8.13
N VAL A 75 -5.98 15.22 -7.63
CA VAL A 75 -7.20 15.34 -8.42
C VAL A 75 -8.01 16.49 -7.82
N GLU A 76 -7.89 17.67 -8.43
CA GLU A 76 -8.30 18.95 -7.82
C GLU A 76 -9.79 19.00 -7.44
N TRP A 77 -10.66 18.32 -8.18
CA TRP A 77 -12.10 18.34 -7.92
C TRP A 77 -12.55 17.48 -6.73
N LEU A 78 -11.68 16.64 -6.16
CA LEU A 78 -12.03 15.77 -5.02
C LEU A 78 -12.27 16.54 -3.72
N THR A 79 -11.62 17.70 -3.54
CA THR A 79 -11.70 18.51 -2.33
C THR A 79 -11.86 19.99 -2.65
N ALA A 80 -12.31 20.77 -1.68
CA ALA A 80 -12.55 22.20 -1.87
C ALA A 80 -11.26 23.02 -2.05
N ASP A 81 -10.14 22.53 -1.51
CA ASP A 81 -8.82 23.14 -1.62
C ASP A 81 -7.73 22.04 -1.60
N THR A 82 -6.47 22.43 -1.75
CA THR A 82 -5.29 21.53 -1.73
C THR A 82 -4.64 21.38 -0.35
N ILE A 83 -5.15 22.06 0.69
CA ILE A 83 -4.61 22.09 2.06
C ILE A 83 -5.28 21.00 2.93
N SER A 84 -6.61 20.93 2.89
CA SER A 84 -7.39 19.82 3.41
C SER A 84 -7.69 18.83 2.29
N SER A 85 -6.64 18.17 1.78
CA SER A 85 -6.71 17.37 0.56
C SER A 85 -5.95 16.05 0.65
N ILE A 86 -5.81 15.41 -0.51
CA ILE A 86 -5.23 14.10 -0.76
C ILE A 86 -4.43 14.13 -2.06
N ASN A 87 -3.26 13.50 -2.08
CA ASN A 87 -2.58 13.10 -3.31
C ASN A 87 -2.40 11.56 -3.34
N PHE A 88 -1.86 11.03 -4.42
CA PHE A 88 -1.88 9.59 -4.70
C PHE A 88 -0.50 9.01 -4.98
N THR A 89 -0.13 7.92 -4.28
CA THR A 89 1.09 7.13 -4.55
C THR A 89 1.03 6.50 -5.95
N PRO A 90 2.09 6.57 -6.76
CA PRO A 90 2.13 6.00 -8.12
C PRO A 90 2.27 4.47 -8.14
N ILE A 91 1.38 3.75 -7.45
CA ILE A 91 1.46 2.28 -7.26
C ILE A 91 1.48 1.45 -8.55
N HIS A 92 1.05 2.03 -9.68
CA HIS A 92 1.10 1.40 -11.00
C HIS A 92 2.54 1.16 -11.49
N ALA A 93 3.48 2.01 -11.10
CA ALA A 93 4.88 1.96 -11.52
C ALA A 93 5.81 1.34 -10.46
N LEU A 94 5.33 1.12 -9.23
CA LEU A 94 6.13 0.58 -8.13
C LEU A 94 6.10 -0.96 -8.12
N ASP A 95 7.25 -1.57 -7.86
CA ASP A 95 7.40 -3.01 -7.58
C ASP A 95 7.84 -3.27 -6.13
N GLY A 96 7.86 -4.53 -5.71
CA GLY A 96 8.09 -4.90 -4.32
C GLY A 96 6.98 -4.39 -3.41
N THR A 97 7.32 -4.07 -2.16
CA THR A 97 6.34 -3.68 -1.12
C THR A 97 6.68 -2.37 -0.39
N ILE A 98 7.94 -1.92 -0.38
CA ILE A 98 8.33 -0.66 0.28
C ILE A 98 8.05 0.52 -0.64
N THR A 99 7.25 1.47 -0.17
CA THR A 99 6.94 2.69 -0.93
C THR A 99 8.06 3.71 -0.74
N PRO A 100 8.69 4.23 -1.81
CA PRO A 100 9.63 5.34 -1.70
C PRO A 100 8.95 6.55 -1.06
N GLN A 101 9.48 7.01 0.07
CA GLN A 101 8.84 8.03 0.88
C GLN A 101 8.68 9.37 0.16
N GLY A 102 9.46 9.65 -0.88
CA GLY A 102 9.30 10.83 -1.73
C GLY A 102 8.05 10.83 -2.62
N CYS A 103 7.47 9.66 -2.92
CA CYS A 103 6.24 9.54 -3.71
C CYS A 103 5.08 8.86 -2.97
N ALA A 104 5.28 8.46 -1.70
CA ALA A 104 4.22 7.97 -0.82
C ALA A 104 3.17 9.05 -0.54
N PHE A 105 1.88 8.71 -0.64
CA PHE A 105 0.77 9.64 -0.59
C PHE A 105 0.73 10.55 0.64
N GLU A 106 -0.01 11.65 0.52
CA GLU A 106 -0.23 12.64 1.55
C GLU A 106 -1.70 12.94 1.72
N ARG A 107 -2.18 12.93 2.96
CA ARG A 107 -3.46 13.50 3.37
C ARG A 107 -3.22 14.50 4.49
N HIS A 108 -3.68 15.74 4.33
CA HIS A 108 -3.64 16.77 5.38
C HIS A 108 -5.01 17.40 5.55
N HIS A 109 -5.30 17.96 6.72
CA HIS A 109 -6.51 18.73 7.00
C HIS A 109 -6.22 20.22 7.24
N SER A 110 -4.95 20.58 7.44
CA SER A 110 -4.48 21.96 7.56
C SER A 110 -3.09 22.17 6.93
N GLY A 111 -2.76 21.34 5.94
CA GLY A 111 -1.45 21.35 5.25
C GLY A 111 -0.34 20.64 6.01
N ALA A 112 0.82 20.52 5.36
CA ALA A 112 2.04 19.98 5.97
C ALA A 112 2.79 21.04 6.77
N ILE A 113 2.76 20.95 8.10
CA ILE A 113 3.49 21.88 8.98
C ILE A 113 4.97 21.55 9.05
N GLU A 114 5.77 22.57 9.37
CA GLU A 114 7.17 22.41 9.74
C GLU A 114 7.28 22.46 11.28
N LEU A 115 7.90 21.46 11.87
CA LEU A 115 8.07 21.35 13.31
C LEU A 115 9.48 20.83 13.60
N ARG A 116 10.35 21.69 14.12
CA ARG A 116 11.73 21.32 14.41
C ARG A 116 11.80 20.39 15.63
N LYS A 117 12.83 19.53 15.71
CA LYS A 117 13.03 18.61 16.84
C LYS A 117 13.17 19.35 18.18
N GLU A 118 13.75 20.54 18.15
CA GLU A 118 14.00 21.37 19.33
C GLU A 118 12.70 21.96 19.90
N ASP A 119 11.73 22.24 19.02
CA ASP A 119 10.41 22.79 19.37
C ASP A 119 9.42 21.67 19.75
N TYR A 120 9.71 20.43 19.34
CA TYR A 120 8.82 19.29 19.55
C TYR A 120 8.66 18.95 21.04
N ARG A 121 7.40 18.77 21.46
CA ARG A 121 7.03 18.23 22.77
C ARG A 121 5.92 17.20 22.59
N LEU A 122 6.03 16.08 23.31
CA LEU A 122 4.97 15.09 23.46
C LEU A 122 4.46 15.10 24.88
N MET A 123 3.20 15.47 25.08
CA MET A 123 2.53 15.40 26.37
C MET A 123 1.82 14.05 26.54
N ILE A 124 1.98 13.42 27.69
CA ILE A 124 1.13 12.31 28.16
C ILE A 124 0.42 12.77 29.42
N ASN A 125 -0.92 12.80 29.42
CA ASN A 125 -1.71 13.35 30.51
C ASN A 125 -3.03 12.58 30.72
N GLY A 126 -3.90 13.09 31.59
CA GLY A 126 -5.22 12.53 31.86
C GLY A 126 -5.20 11.57 33.05
N LEU A 127 -5.83 10.40 32.90
CA LEU A 127 -5.88 9.33 33.89
C LEU A 127 -4.55 8.56 33.97
N VAL A 128 -3.51 9.27 34.41
CA VAL A 128 -2.15 8.76 34.63
C VAL A 128 -1.65 9.18 36.01
N ASP A 129 -0.73 8.43 36.60
CA ASP A 129 -0.15 8.71 37.91
C ASP A 129 0.77 9.94 37.85
N THR A 130 1.57 10.05 36.78
CA THR A 130 2.47 11.18 36.53
C THR A 130 2.27 11.71 35.12
N PRO A 131 1.68 12.91 34.93
CA PRO A 131 1.68 13.57 33.63
C PRO A 131 3.11 13.91 33.20
N LEU A 132 3.45 13.57 31.95
CA LEU A 132 4.80 13.71 31.41
C LEU A 132 4.83 14.60 30.17
N VAL A 133 5.97 15.26 29.95
CA VAL A 133 6.28 15.97 28.71
C VAL A 133 7.66 15.53 28.24
N PHE A 134 7.71 14.87 27.08
CA PHE A 134 8.96 14.42 26.46
C PHE A 134 9.42 15.41 25.40
N THR A 135 10.73 15.64 25.34
CA THR A 135 11.37 16.23 24.15
C THR A 135 11.64 15.15 23.10
N TYR A 136 12.01 15.56 21.88
CA TYR A 136 12.44 14.59 20.86
C TYR A 136 13.65 13.75 21.33
N ALA A 137 14.61 14.39 22.02
CA ALA A 137 15.80 13.72 22.54
C ALA A 137 15.46 12.67 23.62
N ASP A 138 14.40 12.88 24.40
CA ASP A 138 13.94 11.88 25.37
C ASP A 138 13.40 10.64 24.67
N LEU A 139 12.59 10.82 23.62
CA LEU A 139 12.03 9.71 22.83
C LEU A 139 13.13 8.84 22.21
N GLU A 140 14.23 9.43 21.75
CA GLU A 140 15.33 8.67 21.14
C GLU A 140 16.07 7.74 22.12
N ARG A 141 15.89 7.93 23.44
CA ARG A 141 16.55 7.16 24.50
C ARG A 141 15.76 5.91 24.92
N PHE A 142 14.49 5.80 24.55
CA PHE A 142 13.68 4.61 24.83
C PHE A 142 14.07 3.42 23.92
N PRO A 143 13.80 2.18 24.35
CA PRO A 143 13.94 1.00 23.50
C PRO A 143 13.13 1.13 22.21
N ARG A 144 13.74 0.74 21.08
CA ARG A 144 13.16 0.92 19.75
C ARG A 144 12.63 -0.39 19.18
N GLU A 145 11.55 -0.29 18.43
CA GLU A 145 11.07 -1.34 17.53
C GLU A 145 11.11 -0.89 16.07
N ASN A 146 11.33 -1.86 15.18
CA ASN A 146 11.27 -1.68 13.73
C ASN A 146 10.20 -2.61 13.15
N ARG A 147 9.24 -2.07 12.41
CA ARG A 147 8.13 -2.85 11.84
C ARG A 147 7.72 -2.30 10.47
N VAL A 148 7.39 -3.19 9.54
CA VAL A 148 6.84 -2.82 8.23
C VAL A 148 5.32 -2.84 8.30
N TYR A 149 4.68 -1.71 8.00
CA TYR A 149 3.22 -1.60 8.00
C TYR A 149 2.70 -0.77 6.83
N PHE A 150 1.50 -1.10 6.35
CA PHE A 150 0.77 -0.24 5.43
C PHE A 150 -0.04 0.81 6.21
N CYS A 151 -0.18 1.99 5.62
CA CYS A 151 -1.14 3.01 6.01
C CYS A 151 -2.04 3.27 4.81
N GLU A 152 -3.31 2.90 4.91
CA GLU A 152 -4.32 3.14 3.88
C GLU A 152 -5.31 4.20 4.38
N CYS A 153 -5.60 5.21 3.57
CA CYS A 153 -6.67 6.14 3.86
C CYS A 153 -8.03 5.41 3.88
N ALA A 154 -8.89 5.69 4.84
CA ALA A 154 -10.25 5.13 4.89
C ALA A 154 -11.03 5.39 3.59
N ALA A 155 -10.76 6.53 2.93
CA ALA A 155 -11.39 6.95 1.68
C ALA A 155 -10.72 6.38 0.41
N ASN A 156 -9.72 5.50 0.53
CA ASN A 156 -9.11 4.85 -0.62
C ASN A 156 -10.19 4.06 -1.38
N SER A 157 -10.29 4.28 -2.70
CA SER A 157 -11.36 3.73 -3.54
C SER A 157 -12.78 4.25 -3.22
N GLY A 158 -12.91 5.28 -2.37
CA GLY A 158 -14.21 5.82 -1.96
C GLY A 158 -15.01 6.46 -3.10
N MET A 159 -14.34 7.08 -4.06
CA MET A 159 -14.98 7.61 -5.27
C MET A 159 -15.61 6.51 -6.15
N GLU A 160 -15.15 5.27 -6.01
CA GLU A 160 -15.61 4.13 -6.80
C GLU A 160 -16.87 3.45 -6.21
N TRP A 161 -17.44 3.99 -5.12
CA TRP A 161 -18.63 3.43 -4.48
C TRP A 161 -19.85 3.41 -5.40
N ALA A 162 -20.03 4.41 -6.26
CA ALA A 162 -21.22 4.55 -7.11
C ALA A 162 -21.01 4.14 -8.58
N GLY A 163 -19.77 3.95 -9.01
CA GLY A 163 -19.42 3.80 -10.41
C GLY A 163 -17.90 3.65 -10.59
N ALA A 164 -17.46 3.26 -11.77
CA ALA A 164 -16.09 3.52 -12.20
C ALA A 164 -15.94 5.02 -12.47
N GLN A 165 -15.08 5.74 -11.72
CA GLN A 165 -14.94 7.20 -11.86
C GLN A 165 -13.54 7.63 -12.31
N LEU A 166 -12.50 7.11 -11.65
CA LEU A 166 -11.11 7.49 -11.95
C LEU A 166 -10.42 6.40 -12.77
N ASN A 167 -9.65 6.78 -13.79
CA ASN A 167 -8.99 5.82 -14.68
C ASN A 167 -7.50 5.64 -14.32
N GLY A 168 -7.21 4.71 -13.41
CA GLY A 168 -5.84 4.34 -13.06
C GLY A 168 -5.70 3.86 -11.61
N ALA A 169 -4.85 2.85 -11.40
CA ALA A 169 -4.60 2.28 -10.07
C ALA A 169 -4.05 3.32 -9.08
N GLN A 170 -3.27 4.30 -9.54
CA GLN A 170 -2.83 5.42 -8.70
C GLN A 170 -4.02 6.17 -8.11
N PHE A 171 -5.06 6.42 -8.90
CA PHE A 171 -6.18 7.25 -8.48
C PHE A 171 -7.23 6.48 -7.68
N THR A 172 -7.52 5.24 -8.07
CA THR A 172 -8.54 4.43 -7.38
C THR A 172 -8.00 3.75 -6.13
N HIS A 173 -6.70 3.46 -6.05
CA HIS A 173 -6.10 2.67 -4.95
C HIS A 173 -4.84 3.29 -4.34
N GLY A 174 -4.35 4.43 -4.84
CA GLY A 174 -3.07 5.01 -4.43
C GLY A 174 -3.11 5.86 -3.17
N MET A 175 -4.21 5.92 -2.40
CA MET A 175 -4.20 6.52 -1.05
C MET A 175 -3.61 5.54 -0.02
N ILE A 176 -2.43 4.98 -0.34
CA ILE A 176 -1.76 3.95 0.45
C ILE A 176 -0.25 4.09 0.35
N HIS A 177 0.46 3.78 1.44
CA HIS A 177 1.90 3.58 1.43
C HIS A 177 2.30 2.48 2.43
N ASN A 178 3.47 1.90 2.26
CA ASN A 178 4.02 0.88 3.15
C ASN A 178 5.49 1.16 3.42
N MET A 179 5.85 1.23 4.70
CA MET A 179 7.17 1.66 5.14
C MET A 179 7.63 0.81 6.32
N GLU A 180 8.94 0.68 6.48
CA GLU A 180 9.53 0.24 7.74
C GLU A 180 9.57 1.43 8.70
N TYR A 181 8.83 1.38 9.79
CA TYR A 181 8.82 2.39 10.83
C TYR A 181 9.76 2.02 11.97
N SER A 182 10.57 2.98 12.42
CA SER A 182 11.32 2.87 13.68
C SER A 182 10.77 3.87 14.70
N GLY A 183 10.50 3.36 15.90
CA GLY A 183 9.88 4.15 16.95
C GLY A 183 9.94 3.47 18.31
N VAL A 184 9.17 4.02 19.24
CA VAL A 184 8.97 3.46 20.58
C VAL A 184 7.54 2.94 20.66
N PRO A 185 7.29 1.73 21.19
CA PRO A 185 5.93 1.28 21.47
C PRO A 185 5.20 2.29 22.37
N LEU A 186 3.98 2.69 22.00
CA LEU A 186 3.20 3.62 22.82
C LEU A 186 2.99 3.08 24.23
N ARG A 187 2.83 1.75 24.35
CA ARG A 187 2.83 1.02 25.62
C ARG A 187 3.92 1.48 26.57
N THR A 188 5.17 1.55 26.12
CA THR A 188 6.32 1.89 26.97
C THR A 188 6.21 3.31 27.52
N LEU A 189 5.71 4.26 26.73
CA LEU A 189 5.53 5.64 27.18
C LEU A 189 4.34 5.79 28.13
N LEU A 190 3.26 5.03 27.90
CA LEU A 190 2.10 4.98 28.78
C LEU A 190 2.44 4.32 30.13
N GLU A 191 3.23 3.25 30.12
CA GLU A 191 3.74 2.59 31.33
C GLU A 191 4.62 3.53 32.16
N GLU A 192 5.48 4.33 31.52
CA GLU A 192 6.29 5.35 32.20
C GLU A 192 5.43 6.42 32.91
N ALA A 193 4.30 6.82 32.30
CA ALA A 193 3.36 7.75 32.91
C ALA A 193 2.51 7.12 34.04
N GLY A 194 2.42 5.78 34.08
CA GLY A 194 1.57 5.02 35.01
C GLY A 194 0.09 5.16 34.70
N VAL A 195 -0.45 4.36 33.76
CA VAL A 195 -1.87 4.41 33.40
C VAL A 195 -2.77 4.01 34.57
N ASN A 196 -3.72 4.88 34.93
CA ASN A 196 -4.72 4.57 35.95
C ASN A 196 -5.67 3.46 35.46
N PRO A 197 -6.07 2.49 36.30
CA PRO A 197 -7.00 1.42 35.92
C PRO A 197 -8.37 1.87 35.38
N ALA A 198 -8.81 3.09 35.72
CA ALA A 198 -10.02 3.70 35.18
C ALA A 198 -9.87 4.14 33.71
N GLY A 199 -8.64 4.34 33.23
CA GLY A 199 -8.35 4.62 31.83
C GLY A 199 -8.77 3.46 30.93
N LYS A 200 -9.60 3.75 29.91
CA LYS A 200 -10.08 2.79 28.91
C LYS A 200 -9.80 3.23 27.48
N TRP A 201 -9.50 4.51 27.29
CA TRP A 201 -9.25 5.14 26.01
C TRP A 201 -8.03 6.04 26.10
N ILE A 202 -7.43 6.31 24.95
CA ILE A 202 -6.55 7.46 24.77
C ILE A 202 -7.17 8.40 23.73
N TYR A 203 -6.99 9.70 23.92
CA TYR A 203 -7.20 10.70 22.90
C TYR A 203 -5.85 11.21 22.40
N VAL A 204 -5.65 11.15 21.09
CA VAL A 204 -4.40 11.55 20.44
C VAL A 204 -4.64 12.75 19.53
N GLU A 205 -3.70 13.70 19.49
CA GLU A 205 -3.79 14.87 18.61
C GLU A 205 -2.43 15.33 18.09
N GLY A 206 -2.45 15.89 16.89
CA GLY A 206 -1.32 16.49 16.20
C GLY A 206 -1.13 17.97 16.53
N ALA A 207 0.05 18.48 16.19
CA ALA A 207 0.44 19.88 16.39
C ALA A 207 -0.11 20.83 15.32
N ASP A 208 -0.63 20.30 14.21
CA ASP A 208 -1.20 21.11 13.14
C ASP A 208 -2.56 21.71 13.54
N ALA A 209 -3.01 22.73 12.81
CA ALA A 209 -4.21 23.48 13.18
C ALA A 209 -5.49 22.64 13.16
N SER A 210 -5.50 21.52 12.42
CA SER A 210 -6.64 20.61 12.43
C SER A 210 -6.73 19.76 13.69
N SER A 211 -5.62 19.58 14.42
CA SER A 211 -5.36 18.56 15.45
C SER A 211 -5.50 17.11 14.98
N ASN A 212 -6.45 16.83 14.06
CA ASN A 212 -6.85 15.50 13.62
C ASN A 212 -7.12 14.55 14.80
N GLY A 213 -7.70 15.07 15.88
CA GLY A 213 -7.93 14.33 17.10
C GLY A 213 -8.64 12.99 16.89
N ARG A 214 -8.19 11.92 17.56
CA ARG A 214 -8.82 10.60 17.50
C ARG A 214 -8.80 9.88 18.84
N SER A 215 -9.85 9.12 19.12
CA SER A 215 -9.96 8.23 20.26
C SER A 215 -9.52 6.82 19.87
N ILE A 216 -8.65 6.20 20.68
CA ILE A 216 -8.15 4.83 20.50
C ILE A 216 -8.44 4.04 21.78
N PRO A 217 -9.06 2.85 21.72
CA PRO A 217 -9.16 1.97 22.88
C PRO A 217 -7.79 1.69 23.48
N LEU A 218 -7.68 1.73 24.80
CA LEU A 218 -6.42 1.52 25.50
C LEU A 218 -5.80 0.15 25.16
N GLU A 219 -6.62 -0.87 24.93
CA GLU A 219 -6.16 -2.21 24.49
C GLU A 219 -5.32 -2.13 23.22
N LYS A 220 -5.81 -1.44 22.18
CA LYS A 220 -5.06 -1.22 20.94
C LYS A 220 -3.81 -0.38 21.16
N ALA A 221 -3.91 0.69 21.94
CA ALA A 221 -2.78 1.57 22.26
C ALA A 221 -1.63 0.84 22.98
N MET A 222 -1.97 -0.13 23.83
CA MET A 222 -1.01 -0.97 24.51
C MET A 222 -0.48 -2.08 23.59
N ASP A 223 -1.26 -2.62 22.66
CA ASP A 223 -0.84 -3.75 21.81
C ASP A 223 0.35 -3.45 20.88
N ASP A 224 0.11 -2.80 19.74
CA ASP A 224 1.06 -2.70 18.61
C ASP A 224 1.22 -1.27 18.07
N VAL A 225 0.69 -0.26 18.78
CA VAL A 225 0.81 1.15 18.38
C VAL A 225 2.22 1.67 18.65
N LEU A 226 2.78 2.37 17.65
CA LEU A 226 4.13 2.91 17.67
C LEU A 226 4.11 4.44 17.62
N VAL A 227 4.93 5.07 18.46
CA VAL A 227 5.35 6.47 18.32
C VAL A 227 6.62 6.48 17.46
N ALA A 228 6.42 6.67 16.15
CA ALA A 228 7.47 6.55 15.15
C ALA A 228 8.14 7.90 14.88
N PHE A 229 9.46 7.89 14.72
CA PHE A 229 10.27 9.05 14.33
C PHE A 229 11.19 8.78 13.14
N LYS A 230 11.20 7.55 12.62
CA LYS A 230 11.83 7.18 11.35
C LYS A 230 10.88 6.36 10.48
N ALA A 231 11.04 6.49 9.18
CA ALA A 231 10.44 5.62 8.18
C ALA A 231 11.46 5.34 7.06
N ASN A 232 11.54 4.08 6.63
CA ASN A 232 12.48 3.60 5.61
C ASN A 232 13.94 4.00 5.90
N GLY A 233 14.37 3.84 7.16
CA GLY A 233 15.75 4.10 7.60
C GLY A 233 16.09 5.56 7.93
N GLU A 234 15.30 6.54 7.49
CA GLU A 234 15.55 7.96 7.74
C GLU A 234 14.45 8.63 8.57
N ALA A 235 14.63 9.89 8.94
CA ALA A 235 13.59 10.65 9.63
C ALA A 235 12.30 10.71 8.77
N LEU A 236 11.15 10.82 9.42
CA LEU A 236 9.89 11.06 8.72
C LEU A 236 10.02 12.27 7.78
N ARG A 237 9.41 12.21 6.61
CA ARG A 237 9.25 13.38 5.74
C ARG A 237 8.33 14.40 6.42
N LYS A 238 8.49 15.69 6.07
CA LYS A 238 7.67 16.79 6.62
C LYS A 238 6.19 16.45 6.54
N GLU A 239 5.74 16.09 5.35
CA GLU A 239 4.37 15.74 5.00
C GLU A 239 3.83 14.47 5.68
N HIS A 240 4.72 13.63 6.21
CA HIS A 240 4.41 12.37 6.89
C HIS A 240 4.54 12.47 8.41
N GLY A 241 4.71 13.68 8.95
CA GLY A 241 4.62 13.95 10.38
C GLY A 241 5.94 14.18 11.08
N TYR A 242 6.98 14.67 10.39
CA TYR A 242 8.24 15.04 11.05
C TYR A 242 7.99 15.99 12.25
N PRO A 243 8.55 15.71 13.45
CA PRO A 243 9.54 14.67 13.70
C PRO A 243 8.95 13.37 14.25
N VAL A 244 7.67 13.33 14.64
CA VAL A 244 7.02 12.18 15.29
C VAL A 244 5.57 12.01 14.81
N ARG A 245 5.21 10.77 14.49
CA ARG A 245 3.83 10.36 14.20
C ARG A 245 3.42 9.13 14.99
N LEU A 246 2.12 8.91 15.08
CA LEU A 246 1.55 7.63 15.45
C LEU A 246 1.52 6.69 14.23
N VAL A 247 1.80 5.42 14.48
CA VAL A 247 1.64 4.29 13.56
C VAL A 247 0.69 3.31 14.24
N VAL A 248 -0.46 3.03 13.59
CA VAL A 248 -1.56 2.25 14.17
C VAL A 248 -1.84 1.04 13.26
N PRO A 249 -1.10 -0.06 13.41
CA PRO A 249 -1.08 -1.14 12.43
C PRO A 249 -2.46 -1.71 12.13
N GLY A 250 -2.78 -1.83 10.85
CA GLY A 250 -4.05 -2.38 10.35
C GLY A 250 -5.28 -1.49 10.50
N TRP A 251 -5.16 -0.34 11.17
CA TRP A 251 -6.25 0.62 11.31
C TRP A 251 -6.17 1.73 10.26
N GLU A 252 -7.32 2.34 9.96
CA GLU A 252 -7.46 3.40 8.98
C GLU A 252 -6.47 4.56 9.20
N GLY A 253 -5.92 5.08 8.10
CA GLY A 253 -4.82 6.04 8.11
C GLY A 253 -5.12 7.37 8.81
N ASN A 254 -6.39 7.71 9.05
CA ASN A 254 -6.74 8.90 9.82
C ASN A 254 -6.29 8.79 11.29
N MET A 255 -6.20 7.57 11.84
CA MET A 255 -5.74 7.32 13.21
C MET A 255 -4.23 7.44 13.37
N TRP A 256 -3.49 7.51 12.26
CA TRP A 256 -2.04 7.60 12.25
C TRP A 256 -1.58 9.07 12.40
N ILE A 257 -1.91 9.66 13.55
CA ILE A 257 -1.75 11.08 13.84
C ILE A 257 -0.33 11.56 13.53
N LYS A 258 -0.23 12.56 12.65
CA LYS A 258 1.04 13.19 12.28
C LYS A 258 1.34 14.35 13.21
N TRP A 259 2.63 14.67 13.37
CA TRP A 259 3.09 15.74 14.25
C TRP A 259 2.52 15.58 15.67
N LEU A 260 2.51 14.34 16.17
CA LEU A 260 1.83 13.95 17.41
C LEU A 260 2.33 14.81 18.57
N ARG A 261 1.44 15.55 19.23
CA ARG A 261 1.82 16.42 20.36
C ARG A 261 1.27 15.96 21.71
N ARG A 262 0.20 15.17 21.73
CA ARG A 262 -0.47 14.78 22.98
C ARG A 262 -1.14 13.42 22.90
N VAL A 263 -1.04 12.67 23.98
CA VAL A 263 -1.75 11.42 24.28
C VAL A 263 -2.40 11.57 25.65
N GLU A 264 -3.72 11.67 25.70
CA GLU A 264 -4.47 11.83 26.95
C GLU A 264 -5.22 10.55 27.29
N VAL A 265 -4.98 9.97 28.47
CA VAL A 265 -5.71 8.79 28.94
C VAL A 265 -7.07 9.22 29.51
N MET A 266 -8.13 8.58 29.05
CA MET A 266 -9.52 8.90 29.37
C MET A 266 -10.31 7.62 29.71
N ASP A 267 -11.45 7.79 30.39
CA ASP A 267 -12.37 6.69 30.69
C ASP A 267 -13.40 6.46 29.56
N GLN A 268 -13.59 7.44 28.69
CA GLN A 268 -14.51 7.44 27.54
C GLN A 268 -13.84 8.03 26.29
N PRO A 269 -14.31 7.68 25.07
CA PRO A 269 -13.86 8.33 23.85
C PRO A 269 -14.33 9.80 23.81
N VAL A 270 -13.57 10.65 23.12
CA VAL A 270 -13.89 12.08 22.97
C VAL A 270 -15.04 12.32 22.00
N GLU A 271 -15.23 11.43 21.01
CA GLU A 271 -16.20 11.60 19.93
C GLU A 271 -15.93 12.88 19.13
N SER A 272 -14.66 13.06 18.76
CA SER A 272 -14.18 14.23 18.02
C SER A 272 -14.76 14.32 16.60
N ARG A 273 -14.50 15.44 15.90
CA ARG A 273 -14.98 15.65 14.52
C ARG A 273 -14.57 14.51 13.57
N GLU A 274 -13.35 14.01 13.70
CA GLU A 274 -12.79 12.95 12.82
C GLU A 274 -13.18 11.53 13.23
N GLU A 275 -14.18 11.36 14.10
CA GLU A 275 -14.80 10.06 14.40
C GLU A 275 -16.33 10.15 14.60
N THR A 276 -16.91 11.30 14.22
CA THR A 276 -18.36 11.57 14.26
C THR A 276 -18.84 12.14 12.92
N SER A 277 -18.37 13.33 12.54
CA SER A 277 -18.72 13.99 11.28
C SER A 277 -18.03 13.35 10.08
N LYS A 278 -16.80 12.87 10.28
CA LYS A 278 -16.02 12.11 9.31
C LYS A 278 -15.66 10.76 9.89
N TYR A 279 -15.22 9.85 9.02
CA TYR A 279 -14.85 8.48 9.38
C TYR A 279 -15.99 7.75 10.11
N THR A 280 -17.22 8.07 9.69
CA THR A 280 -18.45 7.36 10.00
C THR A 280 -19.10 6.97 8.68
N ASP A 281 -19.53 5.72 8.58
CA ASP A 281 -19.97 5.11 7.33
C ASP A 281 -21.49 5.14 7.24
N THR A 282 -22.06 6.04 6.44
CA THR A 282 -23.51 6.14 6.27
C THR A 282 -24.05 4.99 5.42
N LEU A 283 -25.01 4.25 5.97
CA LEU A 283 -25.67 3.11 5.34
C LEU A 283 -26.94 3.57 4.58
N ALA A 284 -27.52 2.65 3.82
CA ALA A 284 -28.72 2.91 3.02
C ALA A 284 -29.96 3.30 3.83
N ASP A 285 -30.06 2.84 5.09
CA ASP A 285 -31.16 3.16 6.00
C ASP A 285 -31.00 4.51 6.74
N GLY A 286 -29.91 5.24 6.44
CA GLY A 286 -29.60 6.53 7.05
C GLY A 286 -28.88 6.43 8.40
N THR A 287 -28.68 5.22 8.95
CA THR A 287 -27.79 5.03 10.11
C THR A 287 -26.34 5.13 9.68
N SER A 288 -25.42 5.37 10.63
CA SER A 288 -23.98 5.40 10.34
C SER A 288 -23.23 4.47 11.28
N ARG A 289 -22.28 3.71 10.73
CA ARG A 289 -21.30 2.98 11.56
C ARG A 289 -20.26 3.98 12.03
N LYS A 290 -19.84 3.83 13.28
CA LYS A 290 -18.68 4.53 13.82
C LYS A 290 -17.65 3.50 14.25
N TRP A 291 -16.42 3.95 14.43
CA TRP A 291 -15.34 3.11 14.96
C TRP A 291 -15.06 1.88 14.09
N THR A 292 -15.18 2.05 12.78
CA THR A 292 -14.78 1.07 11.75
C THR A 292 -13.27 1.14 11.57
N TRP A 293 -12.51 0.73 12.59
CA TRP A 293 -11.08 1.02 12.60
C TRP A 293 -10.27 0.15 11.64
N GLU A 294 -10.54 -1.15 11.59
CA GLU A 294 -9.76 -2.09 10.77
C GLU A 294 -9.97 -1.86 9.26
N MET A 295 -8.87 -1.88 8.51
CA MET A 295 -8.89 -1.97 7.06
C MET A 295 -8.99 -3.44 6.64
N ASP A 296 -10.11 -3.85 6.07
CA ASP A 296 -10.34 -5.25 5.65
C ASP A 296 -9.41 -5.68 4.49
N ALA A 297 -9.32 -6.99 4.22
CA ALA A 297 -8.45 -7.50 3.15
C ALA A 297 -8.82 -6.90 1.79
N LYS A 298 -7.81 -6.45 1.05
CA LYS A 298 -7.95 -5.72 -0.22
C LYS A 298 -6.80 -6.06 -1.15
N SER A 299 -7.06 -6.03 -2.45
CA SER A 299 -6.04 -6.18 -3.48
C SER A 299 -6.37 -5.39 -4.74
N VAL A 300 -5.33 -5.11 -5.53
CA VAL A 300 -5.43 -4.49 -6.85
C VAL A 300 -4.32 -4.98 -7.76
N VAL A 301 -4.64 -5.27 -9.03
CA VAL A 301 -3.65 -5.45 -10.09
C VAL A 301 -3.06 -4.08 -10.46
N THR A 302 -1.76 -3.91 -10.28
CA THR A 302 -1.04 -2.66 -10.61
C THR A 302 -0.58 -2.64 -12.07
N SER A 303 -0.33 -3.80 -12.67
CA SER A 303 -0.05 -3.97 -14.10
C SER A 303 -0.50 -5.35 -14.61
N PRO A 304 -1.21 -5.47 -15.75
CA PRO A 304 -1.73 -4.37 -16.57
C PRO A 304 -2.79 -3.54 -15.84
N SER A 305 -2.78 -2.22 -16.07
CA SER A 305 -3.75 -1.27 -15.55
C SER A 305 -3.84 -0.05 -16.47
N PRO A 306 -4.80 0.88 -16.31
CA PRO A 306 -4.94 2.01 -17.24
C PRO A 306 -3.67 2.86 -17.42
N GLN A 307 -2.78 2.88 -16.42
CA GLN A 307 -1.50 3.59 -16.47
C GLN A 307 -0.32 2.69 -16.86
N SER A 308 -0.55 1.38 -16.99
CA SER A 308 0.44 0.38 -17.40
C SER A 308 -0.16 -0.54 -18.48
N PRO A 309 -0.36 -0.03 -19.71
CA PRO A 309 -0.90 -0.81 -20.81
C PRO A 309 0.12 -1.83 -21.33
N ILE A 310 -0.36 -2.90 -21.94
CA ILE A 310 0.48 -3.92 -22.57
C ILE A 310 0.99 -3.37 -23.91
N LYS A 311 2.29 -3.05 -24.00
CA LYS A 311 2.91 -2.47 -25.21
C LYS A 311 3.74 -3.44 -26.04
N HIS A 312 4.06 -4.63 -25.49
CA HIS A 312 4.98 -5.58 -26.09
C HIS A 312 4.31 -6.62 -27.01
N GLY A 313 3.00 -6.48 -27.26
CA GLY A 313 2.23 -7.46 -28.03
C GLY A 313 1.93 -8.74 -27.27
N THR A 314 1.51 -9.78 -28.00
CA THR A 314 1.13 -11.08 -27.45
C THR A 314 2.34 -11.88 -26.95
N GLY A 315 2.07 -12.92 -26.15
CA GLY A 315 3.10 -13.78 -25.56
C GLY A 315 3.19 -13.64 -24.04
N PRO A 316 4.37 -13.86 -23.44
CA PRO A 316 4.54 -13.79 -21.99
C PRO A 316 4.06 -12.46 -21.41
N LEU A 317 3.22 -12.54 -20.38
CA LEU A 317 2.67 -11.41 -19.66
C LEU A 317 2.77 -11.67 -18.16
N VAL A 318 3.25 -10.68 -17.42
CA VAL A 318 3.24 -10.69 -15.95
C VAL A 318 2.09 -9.84 -15.45
N ILE A 319 1.11 -10.46 -14.80
CA ILE A 319 0.09 -9.74 -14.04
C ILE A 319 0.64 -9.57 -12.62
N THR A 320 0.84 -8.33 -12.18
CA THR A 320 1.38 -8.00 -10.86
C THR A 320 0.44 -7.08 -10.10
N GLY A 321 0.44 -7.20 -8.78
CA GLY A 321 -0.37 -6.33 -7.93
C GLY A 321 0.01 -6.37 -6.46
N LEU A 322 -0.78 -5.64 -5.68
CA LEU A 322 -0.62 -5.53 -4.23
C LEU A 322 -1.85 -6.10 -3.54
N ALA A 323 -1.64 -6.75 -2.39
CA ALA A 323 -2.66 -7.19 -1.47
C ALA A 323 -2.27 -6.86 -0.03
N TRP A 324 -3.24 -6.56 0.82
CA TRP A 324 -3.02 -6.24 2.24
C TRP A 324 -4.27 -6.52 3.07
N SER A 325 -4.11 -6.65 4.39
CA SER A 325 -5.21 -6.74 5.34
C SER A 325 -4.79 -6.18 6.69
N GLY A 326 -5.64 -5.39 7.31
CA GLY A 326 -5.47 -4.91 8.69
C GLY A 326 -5.78 -5.97 9.75
N ARG A 327 -6.34 -7.12 9.34
CA ARG A 327 -6.69 -8.24 10.22
C ARG A 327 -5.62 -9.34 10.26
N GLY A 328 -4.55 -9.23 9.49
CA GLY A 328 -3.56 -10.30 9.43
C GLY A 328 -2.60 -10.21 8.25
N ALA A 329 -1.76 -11.23 8.12
CA ALA A 329 -1.01 -11.48 6.89
C ALA A 329 -1.94 -11.94 5.76
N ILE A 330 -1.62 -11.54 4.52
CA ILE A 330 -2.22 -12.12 3.32
C ILE A 330 -1.77 -13.58 3.19
N THR A 331 -2.71 -14.49 3.02
CA THR A 331 -2.45 -15.94 2.85
C THR A 331 -2.49 -16.38 1.39
N GLY A 332 -3.15 -15.62 0.52
CA GLY A 332 -3.19 -15.88 -0.91
C GLY A 332 -3.92 -14.80 -1.69
N VAL A 333 -3.71 -14.77 -2.99
CA VAL A 333 -4.42 -13.89 -3.93
C VAL A 333 -4.85 -14.72 -5.13
N ASP A 334 -6.13 -14.70 -5.46
CA ASP A 334 -6.60 -15.23 -6.73
C ASP A 334 -6.65 -14.12 -7.77
N VAL A 335 -6.34 -14.46 -9.01
CA VAL A 335 -6.49 -13.58 -10.18
C VAL A 335 -7.46 -14.22 -11.16
N SER A 336 -8.38 -13.41 -11.68
CA SER A 336 -9.29 -13.78 -12.76
C SER A 336 -8.98 -12.95 -14.00
N VAL A 337 -9.14 -13.55 -15.18
CA VAL A 337 -9.02 -12.87 -16.48
C VAL A 337 -10.37 -12.77 -17.21
N ASP A 338 -11.44 -13.33 -16.64
CA ASP A 338 -12.77 -13.48 -17.25
C ASP A 338 -13.89 -12.82 -16.42
N GLY A 339 -13.53 -11.86 -15.56
CA GLY A 339 -14.47 -11.08 -14.75
C GLY A 339 -14.99 -11.85 -13.53
N GLY A 340 -14.21 -12.79 -13.01
CA GLY A 340 -14.49 -13.50 -11.77
C GLY A 340 -15.24 -14.83 -11.96
N LYS A 341 -15.39 -15.31 -13.20
CA LYS A 341 -16.02 -16.62 -13.49
C LYS A 341 -15.08 -17.77 -13.14
N SER A 342 -13.80 -17.60 -13.42
CA SER A 342 -12.73 -18.53 -13.01
C SER A 342 -11.59 -17.78 -12.34
N TRP A 343 -10.86 -18.50 -11.49
CA TRP A 343 -9.81 -17.94 -10.62
C TRP A 343 -8.57 -18.82 -10.68
N THR A 344 -7.40 -18.20 -10.81
CA THR A 344 -6.09 -18.85 -10.71
C THR A 344 -5.35 -18.25 -9.53
N GLU A 345 -4.82 -19.09 -8.65
CA GLU A 345 -4.01 -18.62 -7.53
C GLU A 345 -2.70 -18.02 -8.03
N ALA A 346 -2.46 -16.75 -7.69
CA ALA A 346 -1.21 -16.06 -7.98
C ALA A 346 -0.15 -16.44 -6.94
N ARG A 347 1.13 -16.45 -7.36
CA ARG A 347 2.24 -16.63 -6.41
C ARG A 347 2.48 -15.33 -5.64
N LEU A 348 2.62 -15.42 -4.32
CA LEU A 348 3.14 -14.31 -3.53
C LEU A 348 4.65 -14.19 -3.73
N ALA A 349 5.17 -12.97 -3.78
CA ALA A 349 6.62 -12.71 -3.91
C ALA A 349 7.42 -13.24 -2.72
N ALA A 350 6.81 -13.15 -1.54
CA ALA A 350 7.24 -13.69 -0.26
C ALA A 350 5.98 -14.02 0.57
N PRO A 351 6.08 -14.82 1.64
CA PRO A 351 4.97 -15.00 2.58
C PRO A 351 4.43 -13.64 3.05
N GLY A 352 3.11 -13.51 3.15
CA GLY A 352 2.48 -12.29 3.64
C GLY A 352 3.00 -11.93 5.04
N THR A 353 3.24 -10.64 5.26
CA THR A 353 3.61 -10.10 6.57
C THR A 353 2.39 -9.46 7.21
N ASP A 354 2.27 -9.59 8.53
CA ASP A 354 1.13 -9.08 9.28
C ASP A 354 0.95 -7.57 9.07
N LYS A 355 -0.24 -7.16 8.60
CA LYS A 355 -0.63 -5.75 8.43
C LYS A 355 0.33 -4.93 7.54
N ALA A 356 0.94 -5.58 6.55
CA ALA A 356 1.83 -4.97 5.56
C ALA A 356 1.37 -5.24 4.13
N LEU A 357 1.86 -4.45 3.18
CA LEU A 357 1.66 -4.74 1.75
C LEU A 357 2.36 -6.05 1.36
N THR A 358 1.67 -6.87 0.58
CA THR A 358 2.13 -8.13 0.00
C THR A 358 2.05 -8.03 -1.52
N ARG A 359 3.15 -8.39 -2.20
CA ARG A 359 3.24 -8.40 -3.66
C ARG A 359 2.83 -9.78 -4.20
N PHE A 360 2.02 -9.81 -5.25
CA PHE A 360 1.66 -11.05 -5.96
C PHE A 360 1.97 -10.94 -7.46
N TYR A 361 2.17 -12.11 -8.09
CA TYR A 361 2.39 -12.24 -9.51
C TYR A 361 1.60 -13.43 -10.07
N LEU A 362 1.02 -13.27 -11.25
CA LEU A 362 0.55 -14.35 -12.10
C LEU A 362 1.25 -14.23 -13.46
N ASP A 363 2.14 -15.17 -13.73
CA ASP A 363 2.84 -15.27 -15.01
C ASP A 363 1.95 -16.06 -15.98
N THR A 364 1.61 -15.48 -17.14
CA THR A 364 0.72 -16.08 -18.15
C THR A 364 1.23 -15.83 -19.56
N ASN A 365 0.58 -16.42 -20.56
CA ASN A 365 0.76 -16.08 -21.97
C ASN A 365 -0.51 -15.40 -22.47
N TRP A 366 -0.41 -14.12 -22.79
CA TRP A 366 -1.52 -13.37 -23.37
C TRP A 366 -1.60 -13.62 -24.88
N ASP A 367 -2.75 -14.09 -25.35
CA ASP A 367 -3.00 -14.40 -26.76
C ASP A 367 -3.54 -13.21 -27.57
N GLY A 368 -3.69 -12.04 -26.93
CA GLY A 368 -4.26 -10.83 -27.53
C GLY A 368 -5.78 -10.71 -27.35
N SER A 369 -6.43 -11.68 -26.70
CA SER A 369 -7.85 -11.58 -26.36
C SER A 369 -8.11 -10.54 -25.28
N GLU A 370 -9.32 -9.98 -25.25
CA GLU A 370 -9.72 -9.09 -24.18
C GLU A 370 -9.81 -9.84 -22.84
N MET A 371 -9.43 -9.16 -21.76
CA MET A 371 -9.51 -9.71 -20.40
C MET A 371 -10.30 -8.77 -19.49
N LEU A 372 -11.04 -9.36 -18.55
CA LEU A 372 -11.61 -8.66 -17.41
C LEU A 372 -10.80 -9.06 -16.19
N LEU A 373 -9.69 -8.34 -15.97
CA LEU A 373 -8.73 -8.64 -14.92
C LEU A 373 -9.29 -8.27 -13.54
N GLN A 374 -9.24 -9.21 -12.61
CA GLN A 374 -9.60 -9.01 -11.21
C GLN A 374 -8.57 -9.68 -10.30
N SER A 375 -8.36 -9.13 -9.11
CA SER A 375 -7.64 -9.80 -8.03
C SER A 375 -8.49 -9.87 -6.76
N ARG A 376 -8.36 -10.96 -6.01
CA ARG A 376 -9.11 -11.21 -4.78
C ARG A 376 -8.19 -11.73 -3.68
N ALA A 377 -7.96 -10.93 -2.65
CA ALA A 377 -7.15 -11.30 -1.50
C ALA A 377 -7.87 -12.21 -0.51
N ARG A 378 -7.08 -13.06 0.17
CA ARG A 378 -7.45 -13.78 1.39
C ARG A 378 -6.44 -13.48 2.49
N ASP A 379 -6.90 -13.37 3.73
CA ASP A 379 -6.03 -13.14 4.88
C ASP A 379 -6.04 -14.31 5.88
N ALA A 380 -5.23 -14.18 6.93
CA ALA A 380 -5.07 -15.19 7.98
C ALA A 380 -6.32 -15.42 8.84
N SER A 381 -7.30 -14.52 8.82
CA SER A 381 -8.58 -14.70 9.50
C SER A 381 -9.57 -15.57 8.70
N GLY A 382 -9.24 -15.86 7.44
CA GLY A 382 -10.14 -16.53 6.50
C GLY A 382 -11.07 -15.57 5.75
N TYR A 383 -10.94 -14.25 5.96
CA TYR A 383 -11.69 -13.26 5.20
C TYR A 383 -11.27 -13.29 3.73
N VAL A 384 -12.26 -13.20 2.84
CA VAL A 384 -12.06 -13.13 1.39
C VAL A 384 -12.60 -11.80 0.88
N GLN A 385 -11.79 -11.09 0.11
CA GLN A 385 -12.15 -9.80 -0.46
C GLN A 385 -13.49 -9.89 -1.25
N PRO A 386 -14.49 -9.05 -0.93
CA PRO A 386 -15.82 -9.12 -1.54
C PRO A 386 -15.85 -8.44 -2.91
N THR A 387 -16.86 -8.77 -3.72
CA THR A 387 -17.21 -7.97 -4.89
C THR A 387 -17.84 -6.64 -4.45
N LYS A 388 -17.87 -5.67 -5.37
CA LYS A 388 -18.53 -4.39 -5.09
C LYS A 388 -20.05 -4.56 -4.89
N ALA A 389 -20.67 -5.47 -5.62
CA ALA A 389 -22.10 -5.79 -5.44
C ALA A 389 -22.39 -6.30 -4.02
N GLN A 390 -21.56 -7.21 -3.49
CA GLN A 390 -21.70 -7.74 -2.13
C GLN A 390 -21.55 -6.64 -1.06
N LEU A 391 -20.60 -5.71 -1.23
CA LEU A 391 -20.48 -4.58 -0.32
C LEU A 391 -21.68 -3.64 -0.38
N ARG A 392 -22.16 -3.31 -1.59
CA ARG A 392 -23.30 -2.42 -1.80
C ARG A 392 -24.61 -3.00 -1.29
N GLU A 393 -24.80 -4.31 -1.37
CA GLU A 393 -25.97 -5.01 -0.80
C GLU A 393 -26.09 -4.73 0.71
N VAL A 394 -24.97 -4.65 1.41
CA VAL A 394 -24.94 -4.43 2.87
C VAL A 394 -24.85 -2.95 3.23
N ARG A 395 -24.09 -2.15 2.47
CA ARG A 395 -23.70 -0.78 2.86
C ARG A 395 -24.37 0.32 2.04
N GLY A 396 -25.01 -0.02 0.92
CA GLY A 396 -25.46 0.96 -0.08
C GLY A 396 -24.30 1.65 -0.79
N LEU A 397 -24.56 2.85 -1.31
CA LEU A 397 -23.60 3.63 -2.11
C LEU A 397 -22.90 4.74 -1.30
N ASN A 398 -23.39 5.04 -0.10
CA ASN A 398 -23.03 6.24 0.66
C ASN A 398 -22.09 5.95 1.83
N SER A 399 -21.48 4.76 1.90
CA SER A 399 -20.55 4.40 2.96
C SER A 399 -19.30 5.29 2.97
N ILE A 400 -18.92 5.85 1.81
CA ILE A 400 -17.74 6.70 1.52
C ILE A 400 -16.39 6.03 1.79
N TYR A 401 -16.20 5.46 2.97
CA TYR A 401 -14.98 4.83 3.43
C TYR A 401 -15.03 3.30 3.31
N HIS A 402 -13.89 2.64 3.56
CA HIS A 402 -13.75 1.18 3.62
C HIS A 402 -14.26 0.44 2.38
N ASN A 403 -14.02 0.99 1.19
CA ASN A 403 -14.26 0.27 -0.06
C ASN A 403 -13.09 -0.67 -0.35
N ASN A 404 -13.24 -1.95 0.01
CA ASN A 404 -12.28 -3.00 -0.32
C ASN A 404 -12.77 -3.94 -1.43
N ALA A 405 -13.75 -3.51 -2.23
CA ALA A 405 -14.28 -4.32 -3.31
C ALA A 405 -13.19 -4.74 -4.32
N ILE A 406 -13.38 -5.91 -4.93
CA ILE A 406 -12.60 -6.35 -6.09
C ILE A 406 -12.66 -5.30 -7.20
N GLN A 407 -11.49 -4.85 -7.66
CA GLN A 407 -11.33 -3.97 -8.84
C GLN A 407 -11.36 -4.81 -10.12
N THR A 408 -11.93 -4.24 -11.19
CA THR A 408 -11.89 -4.84 -12.54
C THR A 408 -11.17 -3.92 -13.53
N TRP A 409 -10.20 -4.45 -14.28
CA TRP A 409 -9.64 -3.78 -15.45
C TRP A 409 -10.10 -4.49 -16.72
N TRP A 410 -10.73 -3.76 -17.65
CA TRP A 410 -10.97 -4.28 -18.99
C TRP A 410 -9.72 -4.03 -19.84
N VAL A 411 -8.94 -5.08 -20.06
CA VAL A 411 -7.79 -5.05 -20.98
C VAL A 411 -8.32 -5.36 -22.37
N LYS A 412 -8.21 -4.39 -23.27
CA LYS A 412 -8.63 -4.49 -24.65
C LYS A 412 -7.60 -5.29 -25.47
N ALA A 413 -8.00 -5.74 -26.66
CA ALA A 413 -7.09 -6.40 -27.60
C ALA A 413 -5.90 -5.49 -28.03
N SER A 414 -6.04 -4.17 -27.90
CA SER A 414 -4.95 -3.21 -28.11
C SER A 414 -3.89 -3.21 -26.99
N GLY A 415 -4.16 -3.86 -25.86
CA GLY A 415 -3.33 -3.83 -24.66
C GLY A 415 -3.63 -2.66 -23.71
N GLU A 416 -4.46 -1.70 -24.13
CA GLU A 416 -4.98 -0.64 -23.25
C GLU A 416 -5.92 -1.23 -22.20
N ALA A 417 -5.91 -0.66 -21.00
CA ALA A 417 -6.78 -1.09 -19.91
C ALA A 417 -7.68 0.06 -19.44
N GLU A 418 -8.91 -0.27 -19.07
CA GLU A 418 -9.90 0.68 -18.56
C GLU A 418 -10.47 0.25 -17.21
N ASN A 419 -10.75 1.24 -16.35
CA ASN A 419 -11.56 1.03 -15.16
C ASN A 419 -13.01 0.75 -15.55
N VAL A 420 -13.52 -0.42 -15.16
CA VAL A 420 -14.92 -0.81 -15.44
C VAL A 420 -15.57 -1.45 -14.22
N GLU A 421 -16.89 -1.45 -14.21
CA GLU A 421 -17.67 -2.34 -13.36
C GLU A 421 -18.23 -3.48 -14.18
N VAL A 422 -18.21 -4.68 -13.62
CA VAL A 422 -18.91 -5.85 -14.17
C VAL A 422 -20.00 -6.25 -13.20
N SER A 423 -21.18 -6.54 -13.75
CA SER A 423 -22.41 -6.89 -13.02
C SER A 423 -22.43 -8.34 -12.58
#